data_AF-A0A6N2ZH69-F1
#
_entry.id   AF-A0A6N2ZH69-F1
#
_cell.length_a   1.000
_cell.length_b   1.000
_cell.length_c   1.000
_cell.angle_alpha   90.00
_cell.angle_beta   90.00
_cell.angle_gamma   90.00
#
_symmetry.space_group_name_H-M   'P 1'
#
loop_
_entity.id
_entity.type
_entity.pdbx_description
1 polymer ?
#
loop_
_entity_poly.entity_id
_entity_poly.type
_entity_poly.pdbx_seq_one_letter_code
_entity_poly.pdbx_strand_id
1 'polypeptide(L)'
;MSEELQKIVDEYREKEIHISDEEAEQILWLCNRKMDICKIENREEYLPLLFKDEVKNYLFRCSVNATTFLRRLEAEGICVQNAV
;
A
#
# COMPACT_ATOMS: atom_id res chain seq x y z
N MET A 1 10.36 2.16 11.03
CA MET A 1 9.36 1.06 11.04
C MET A 1 9.92 -0.09 11.88
N SER A 2 9.08 -0.91 12.55
CA SER A 2 9.58 -2.05 13.34
C SER A 2 9.94 -3.24 12.43
N GLU A 3 10.76 -4.17 12.93
CA GLU A 3 11.19 -5.35 12.16
C GLU A 3 10.02 -6.21 11.68
N GLU A 4 8.97 -6.34 12.49
CA GLU A 4 7.77 -7.12 12.12
C GLU A 4 7.02 -6.50 10.94
N LEU A 5 6.88 -5.17 10.92
CA LEU A 5 6.25 -4.46 9.82
C LEU A 5 7.12 -4.48 8.56
N GLN A 6 8.44 -4.42 8.72
CA GLN A 6 9.37 -4.54 7.61
C GLN A 6 9.24 -5.91 6.92
N LYS A 7 9.13 -7.00 7.69
CA LYS A 7 8.89 -8.35 7.14
C LYS A 7 7.63 -8.41 6.28
N ILE A 8 6.56 -7.73 6.69
CA ILE A 8 5.32 -7.67 5.91
C ILE A 8 5.59 -7.04 4.54
N VAL A 9 6.34 -5.94 4.46
CA VAL A 9 6.70 -5.29 3.19
C VAL A 9 7.62 -6.18 2.36
N ASP A 10 8.61 -6.80 3.00
CA ASP A 10 9.58 -7.67 2.34
C ASP A 10 8.91 -8.90 1.72
N GLU A 11 7.87 -9.47 2.34
CA GLU A 11 7.05 -10.56 1.75
C GLU A 11 6.42 -10.18 0.39
N TYR A 12 6.15 -8.89 0.16
CA TYR A 12 5.67 -8.40 -1.14
C TYR A 12 6.83 -8.11 -2.10
N ARG A 13 7.94 -7.55 -1.60
CA ARG A 13 9.14 -7.28 -2.41
C ARG A 13 9.77 -8.58 -2.95
N GLU A 14 9.78 -9.65 -2.16
CA GLU A 14 10.19 -11.00 -2.58
C GLU A 14 9.31 -11.56 -3.72
N LYS A 15 8.07 -11.09 -3.85
CA LYS A 15 7.14 -11.42 -4.94
C LYS A 15 7.23 -10.44 -6.10
N GLU A 16 8.30 -9.65 -6.17
CA GLU A 16 8.54 -8.62 -7.18
C GLU A 16 7.47 -7.50 -7.19
N ILE A 17 6.69 -7.37 -6.11
CA ILE A 17 5.75 -6.26 -5.95
C ILE A 17 6.52 -5.11 -5.31
N HIS A 18 6.78 -4.08 -6.10
CA HIS A 18 7.49 -2.90 -5.65
C HIS A 18 6.64 -2.09 -4.66
N ILE A 19 7.16 -1.91 -3.46
CA ILE A 19 6.66 -0.98 -2.43
C ILE A 19 7.88 -0.21 -1.93
N SER A 20 7.91 1.11 -2.13
CA SER A 20 9.00 1.96 -1.66
C SER A 20 8.96 2.11 -0.13
N ASP A 21 10.07 2.54 0.47
CA ASP A 21 10.10 2.82 1.91
C ASP A 21 9.15 3.97 2.26
N GLU A 22 9.05 5.00 1.41
CA GLU A 22 8.13 6.12 1.59
C GLU A 22 6.66 5.66 1.53
N GLU A 23 6.32 4.75 0.62
CA GLU A 23 4.98 4.17 0.54
C GLU A 23 4.64 3.38 1.82
N ALA A 24 5.58 2.57 2.31
CA ALA A 24 5.43 1.83 3.56
C ALA A 24 5.25 2.77 4.78
N GLU A 25 6.00 3.87 4.84
CA GLU A 25 5.86 4.89 5.88
C GLU A 25 4.49 5.60 5.82
N GLN A 26 3.99 5.91 4.62
CA GLN A 26 2.65 6.48 4.46
C GLN A 26 1.56 5.51 4.93
N ILE A 27 1.68 4.22 4.61
CA ILE A 27 0.75 3.19 5.07
C ILE A 27 0.80 3.09 6.61
N LEU A 28 1.98 3.13 7.21
CA LEU A 28 2.14 3.11 8.67
C LEU A 28 1.51 4.34 9.33
N TRP A 29 1.69 5.52 8.74
CA TRP A 29 1.04 6.74 9.21
C TRP A 29 -0.49 6.61 9.18
N LEU A 30 -1.06 6.07 8.10
CA LEU A 30 -2.50 5.81 7.99
C LEU A 30 -2.99 4.82 9.05
N CYS A 31 -2.25 3.73 9.30
CA CYS A 31 -2.59 2.76 10.34
C CYS A 31 -2.68 3.43 11.71
N ASN A 32 -1.68 4.23 12.07
CA ASN A 32 -1.67 4.98 13.33
C ASN A 32 -2.88 5.93 13.42
N ARG A 33 -3.18 6.66 12.34
CA ARG A 33 -4.31 7.58 12.29
C ARG A 33 -5.65 6.86 12.49
N LYS A 34 -5.83 5.67 11.89
CA LYS A 34 -7.03 4.84 12.08
C LYS A 34 -7.17 4.37 13.52
N MET A 35 -6.08 3.89 14.12
CA MET A 35 -6.08 3.47 15.53
C MET A 35 -6.40 4.63 16.48
N ASP A 36 -5.91 5.85 16.20
CA ASP A 36 -6.24 7.04 16.98
C ASP A 36 -7.74 7.34 16.95
N ILE A 37 -8.34 7.32 15.75
CA ILE A 37 -9.77 7.60 15.55
C ILE A 37 -10.63 6.54 16.24
N CYS A 38 -10.24 5.27 16.14
CA CYS A 38 -10.94 4.15 16.76
C CYS A 38 -10.65 3.98 18.25
N LYS A 39 -9.75 4.78 18.84
CA LYS A 39 -9.31 4.70 20.25
C LYS A 39 -8.83 3.30 20.64
N ILE A 40 -8.06 2.67 19.77
CA ILE A 40 -7.49 1.34 20.05
C ILE A 40 -6.42 1.48 21.14
N GLU A 41 -6.61 0.76 22.25
CA GLU A 41 -5.67 0.77 23.39
C GLU A 41 -4.52 -0.23 23.18
N ASN A 42 -4.81 -1.44 22.70
CA ASN A 42 -3.81 -2.47 22.43
C ASN A 42 -3.16 -2.29 21.04
N ARG A 43 -2.39 -1.20 20.89
CA ARG A 43 -1.82 -0.81 19.59
C ARG A 43 -0.69 -1.72 19.13
N GLU A 44 0.15 -2.21 20.03
CA GLU A 44 1.31 -3.03 19.68
C GLU A 44 0.89 -4.35 19.04
N GLU A 45 -0.10 -5.03 19.61
CA GLU A 45 -0.61 -6.30 19.07
C GLU A 45 -1.45 -6.10 17.80
N TYR A 46 -2.19 -4.99 17.73
CA TYR A 46 -3.10 -4.75 16.61
C TYR A 46 -2.43 -4.16 15.37
N LEU A 47 -1.35 -3.37 15.54
CA LEU A 47 -0.70 -2.67 14.44
C LEU A 47 -0.19 -3.62 13.34
N PRO A 48 0.50 -4.74 13.62
CA PRO A 48 0.94 -5.66 12.58
C PRO A 48 -0.21 -6.25 11.76
N LEU A 49 -1.33 -6.57 12.42
CA LEU A 49 -2.53 -7.10 11.77
C LEU A 49 -3.14 -6.05 10.83
N LEU A 50 -3.35 -4.84 11.34
CA LEU A 50 -3.90 -3.72 10.56
C LEU A 50 -2.97 -3.34 9.40
N PHE A 51 -1.66 -3.28 9.64
CA PHE A 51 -0.68 -2.88 8.63
C PHE A 51 -0.65 -3.86 7.47
N LYS A 52 -0.70 -5.17 7.74
CA LYS A 52 -0.81 -6.21 6.71
C LYS A 52 -2.03 -5.99 5.79
N ASP A 53 -3.17 -5.68 6.38
CA ASP A 53 -4.40 -5.40 5.62
C ASP A 53 -4.30 -4.08 4.85
N GLU A 54 -3.70 -3.04 5.43
CA GLU A 54 -3.53 -1.75 4.76
C GLU A 54 -2.54 -1.79 3.59
N VAL A 55 -1.48 -2.60 3.67
CA VAL A 55 -0.58 -2.86 2.53
C VAL A 55 -1.36 -3.49 1.38
N LYS A 56 -2.17 -4.52 1.65
CA LYS A 56 -3.02 -5.15 0.64
C LYS A 56 -4.02 -4.16 0.04
N ASN A 57 -4.67 -3.34 0.88
CA ASN A 57 -5.60 -2.32 0.44
C ASN A 57 -4.93 -1.23 -0.40
N TYR A 58 -3.70 -0.86 -0.05
CA TYR A 58 -2.89 0.09 -0.81
C TYR A 58 -2.62 -0.43 -2.23
N LEU A 59 -2.11 -1.66 -2.36
CA LEU A 59 -1.85 -2.28 -3.66
C LEU A 59 -3.12 -2.38 -4.51
N PHE A 60 -4.24 -2.75 -3.90
CA PHE A 60 -5.53 -2.78 -4.60
C PHE A 60 -5.91 -1.40 -5.15
N ARG A 61 -5.80 -0.33 -4.34
CA ARG A 61 -6.05 1.05 -4.81
C ARG A 61 -5.12 1.46 -5.95
N CYS A 62 -3.82 1.12 -5.86
CA CYS A 62 -2.87 1.38 -6.94
C CYS A 62 -3.30 0.70 -8.24
N SER A 63 -3.73 -0.57 -8.18
CA SER A 63 -4.21 -1.31 -9.34
C SER A 63 -5.46 -0.69 -9.98
N VAL A 64 -6.42 -0.24 -9.16
CA VAL A 64 -7.65 0.41 -9.63
C VAL A 64 -7.34 1.77 -10.25
N ASN A 65 -6.50 2.57 -9.59
CA ASN A 65 -6.11 3.89 -10.08
C ASN A 65 -5.35 3.78 -11.41
N ALA A 66 -4.37 2.88 -11.49
CA ALA A 66 -3.62 2.64 -12.72
C ALA A 66 -4.54 2.19 -13.87
N THR A 67 -5.42 1.21 -13.62
CA THR A 67 -6.37 0.72 -14.63
C THR A 67 -7.31 1.83 -15.10
N THR A 68 -7.82 2.65 -14.18
CA THR A 68 -8.72 3.76 -14.49
C THR A 68 -8.00 4.82 -15.33
N PHE A 69 -6.77 5.13 -14.97
CA PHE A 69 -5.93 6.08 -15.71
C PHE A 69 -5.61 5.57 -17.12
N LEU A 70 -5.22 4.30 -17.27
CA LEU A 70 -4.93 3.70 -18.57
C LEU A 70 -6.17 3.70 -19.49
N ARG A 71 -7.34 3.33 -18.98
CA ARG A 71 -8.60 3.38 -19.73
C ARG A 71 -8.96 4.79 -20.18
N ARG A 72 -8.64 5.80 -19.35
CA ARG A 72 -8.85 7.20 -19.71
C ARG A 72 -7.91 7.64 -20.83
N LEU A 73 -6.62 7.28 -20.75
CA LEU A 73 -5.65 7.58 -21.82
C LEU A 73 -6.05 6.92 -23.15
N GLU A 74 -6.51 5.67 -23.11
CA GLU A 74 -7.04 4.97 -24.28
C GLU A 74 -8.24 5.70 -24.90
N ALA A 75 -9.19 6.16 -24.08
CA ALA A 75 -10.33 6.95 -24.53
C ALA A 75 -9.94 8.32 -25.13
N GLU A 76 -8.85 8.91 -24.65
CA GLU A 76 -8.26 10.16 -25.17
C GLU A 76 -7.35 9.92 -26.40
N GLY A 77 -7.19 8.67 -26.85
CA GLY A 77 -6.36 8.30 -28.00
C GLY A 77 -4.85 8.34 -27.75
N ILE A 78 -4.43 8.41 -26.48
CA ILE A 78 -3.03 8.49 -26.08
C ILE A 78 -2.48 7.07 -25.91
N CYS A 79 -1.56 6.66 -26.80
CA CYS A 79 -0.85 5.38 -26.66
C CYS A 79 0.23 5.48 -25.58
N VAL A 80 0.12 4.67 -24.53
CA VAL A 80 1.15 4.54 -23.50
C VAL A 80 2.12 3.44 -23.94
N GLN A 81 3.35 3.81 -24.30
CA GLN A 81 4.42 2.83 -24.53
C GLN A 81 4.94 2.37 -23.16
N ASN A 82 4.72 1.11 -22.82
CA ASN A 82 5.40 0.50 -21.67
C ASN A 82 6.88 0.34 -22.06
N ALA A 83 7.77 1.11 -21.44
CA ALA A 83 9.19 0.82 -21.48
C ALA A 83 9.41 -0.48 -20.69
N VAL A 84 9.79 -1.54 -21.40
CA VAL A 84 10.25 -2.82 -20.82
C VAL A 84 11.73 -2.67 -20.47
#